data_AF-A0A0C5XB06-F1
#
_entry.id   AF-A0A0C5XB06-F1
#
_cell.length_a   1.000
_cell.length_b   1.000
_cell.length_c   1.000
_cell.angle_alpha   90.00
_cell.angle_beta   90.00
_cell.angle_gamma   90.00
#
_symmetry.space_group_name_H-M   'P 1'
#
loop_
_entity.id
_entity.type
_entity.pdbx_description
1 polymer ?
#
loop_
_entity_poly.entity_id
_entity_poly.type
_entity_poly.pdbx_seq_one_letter_code
_entity_poly.pdbx_strand_id
1 'polypeptide(L)'
;MPAADPTADHSVPPHRPGSNSLSRGFGLLGDEWSLFLLRLALLGRSKYSEFRAQLPISHAVLTNRLDTLVREGLIEKRMYSERPPRSEYVLTERGRSTWPILTSIWGWELAWVSHHSYETPPMHHRACGKDFAPVLTCGHCRQPVTARDLRAAWGPTGGWRESVPETTTRRRSGSRGTAVDHSFYPDTMAVFGNRWSSALVGAAFLRVHRFTDFQTLLGVPPGLLADRLSALCERGILEQVRTATRPDWAEYRLTEKGLAVFPVIATTIEWSERWVGSPDGPAIEIKHPACGSAFHGVLVCDQCGETLTGAQIELGSVPSAAGTTPES
;
A
#
# COMPACT_ATOMS: atom_id res chain seq x y z
N MET A 1 -38.61 -3.54 0.60
CA MET A 1 -37.58 -4.44 1.16
C MET A 1 -36.99 -5.24 0.01
N PRO A 2 -35.75 -4.96 -0.45
CA PRO A 2 -35.11 -5.84 -1.43
C PRO A 2 -34.42 -7.00 -0.69
N ALA A 3 -34.56 -8.18 -1.26
CA ALA A 3 -34.10 -9.47 -0.75
C ALA A 3 -32.59 -9.63 -0.88
N ALA A 4 -31.98 -10.31 0.10
CA ALA A 4 -30.59 -10.72 0.09
C ALA A 4 -30.39 -11.92 -0.85
N ASP A 5 -29.32 -11.89 -1.63
CA ASP A 5 -28.90 -12.91 -2.59
C ASP A 5 -28.20 -14.08 -1.85
N PRO A 6 -28.64 -15.35 -1.99
CA PRO A 6 -28.16 -16.46 -1.17
C PRO A 6 -27.13 -17.32 -1.91
N THR A 7 -25.93 -16.80 -2.20
CA THR A 7 -24.76 -17.65 -2.50
C THR A 7 -23.46 -16.95 -2.05
N ALA A 8 -23.25 -16.87 -0.75
CA ALA A 8 -21.94 -16.56 -0.17
C ALA A 8 -21.43 -17.82 0.54
N ASP A 9 -20.76 -18.69 -0.20
CA ASP A 9 -19.86 -19.69 0.39
C ASP A 9 -18.41 -19.26 0.14
N HIS A 10 -17.92 -18.43 1.06
CA HIS A 10 -16.50 -18.20 1.24
C HIS A 10 -16.24 -18.38 2.72
N SER A 11 -15.77 -19.57 3.09
CA SER A 11 -15.29 -19.89 4.43
C SER A 11 -14.11 -18.97 4.79
N VAL A 12 -14.43 -17.80 5.32
CA VAL A 12 -13.49 -16.90 5.99
C VAL A 12 -12.96 -17.67 7.21
N PRO A 13 -11.63 -17.85 7.37
CA PRO A 13 -11.10 -18.48 8.57
C PRO A 13 -11.53 -17.69 9.81
N PRO A 14 -11.88 -18.35 10.93
CA PRO A 14 -12.36 -17.67 12.13
C PRO A 14 -11.34 -16.63 12.64
N HIS A 15 -11.86 -15.51 13.17
CA HIS A 15 -11.05 -14.46 13.81
C HIS A 15 -10.13 -15.07 14.87
N ARG A 16 -8.81 -14.88 14.72
CA ARG A 16 -7.88 -15.09 15.84
C ARG A 16 -7.97 -13.89 16.77
N PRO A 17 -7.98 -14.09 18.10
CA PRO A 17 -7.96 -12.97 19.03
C PRO A 17 -6.69 -12.13 18.80
N GLY A 18 -6.87 -10.87 18.37
CA GLY A 18 -5.78 -9.89 18.25
C GLY A 18 -5.55 -9.26 16.87
N SER A 19 -6.29 -9.62 15.80
CA SER A 19 -6.16 -8.92 14.50
C SER A 19 -7.49 -8.60 13.82
N ASN A 20 -7.63 -7.34 13.40
CA ASN A 20 -8.75 -6.86 12.60
C ASN A 20 -8.40 -6.78 11.09
N SER A 21 -9.32 -6.25 10.30
CA SER A 21 -9.16 -6.09 8.84
C SER A 21 -7.90 -5.30 8.48
N LEU A 22 -7.59 -4.23 9.22
CA LEU A 22 -6.39 -3.41 8.99
C LEU A 22 -5.10 -4.20 9.21
N SER A 23 -4.99 -4.90 10.34
CA SER A 23 -3.78 -5.70 10.64
C SER A 23 -3.50 -6.72 9.54
N ARG A 24 -4.54 -7.44 9.10
CA ARG A 24 -4.42 -8.46 8.05
C ARG A 24 -4.13 -7.86 6.68
N GLY A 25 -4.82 -6.78 6.30
CA GLY A 25 -4.66 -6.15 4.99
C GLY A 25 -3.30 -5.49 4.82
N PHE A 26 -2.86 -4.69 5.80
CA PHE A 26 -1.53 -4.08 5.81
C PHE A 26 -0.41 -5.12 5.98
N GLY A 27 -0.68 -6.24 6.67
CA GLY A 27 0.27 -7.36 6.77
C GLY A 27 0.48 -8.07 5.44
N LEU A 28 -0.61 -8.32 4.70
CA LEU A 28 -0.58 -8.97 3.39
C LEU A 28 0.07 -8.08 2.31
N LEU A 29 -0.20 -6.79 2.35
CA LEU A 29 0.29 -5.80 1.38
C LEU A 29 1.58 -5.11 1.81
N GLY A 30 2.16 -5.49 2.95
CA GLY A 30 3.43 -4.97 3.45
C GLY A 30 4.67 -5.62 2.82
N ASP A 31 4.50 -6.69 2.04
CA ASP A 31 5.61 -7.39 1.38
C ASP A 31 5.85 -6.86 -0.04
N GLU A 32 7.03 -6.27 -0.24
CA GLU A 32 7.48 -5.67 -1.50
C GLU A 32 7.27 -6.58 -2.72
N TRP A 33 7.71 -7.84 -2.60
CA TRP A 33 7.68 -8.79 -3.70
C TRP A 33 6.24 -9.22 -4.02
N SER A 34 5.38 -9.31 -3.01
CA SER A 34 3.96 -9.57 -3.21
C SER A 34 3.29 -8.43 -3.97
N LEU A 35 3.57 -7.17 -3.62
CA LEU A 35 3.09 -6.00 -4.37
C LEU A 35 3.60 -5.98 -5.82
N PHE A 36 4.88 -6.31 -6.02
CA PHE A 36 5.48 -6.39 -7.35
C PHE A 36 4.81 -7.49 -8.19
N LEU A 37 4.61 -8.69 -7.63
CA LEU A 37 3.96 -9.80 -8.31
C LEU A 37 2.51 -9.46 -8.69
N LEU A 38 1.76 -8.85 -7.78
CA LEU A 38 0.39 -8.38 -8.06
C LEU A 38 0.38 -7.37 -9.21
N ARG A 39 1.35 -6.45 -9.22
CA ARG A 39 1.49 -5.50 -10.33
C ARG A 39 1.80 -6.17 -11.65
N LEU A 40 2.78 -7.08 -11.70
CA LEU A 40 3.08 -7.82 -12.92
C LEU A 40 1.85 -8.58 -13.43
N ALA A 41 1.08 -9.18 -12.51
CA ALA A 41 -0.13 -9.90 -12.85
C ALA A 41 -1.24 -8.97 -13.37
N LEU A 42 -1.38 -7.75 -12.83
CA LEU A 42 -2.30 -6.74 -13.37
C LEU A 42 -1.89 -6.27 -14.77
N LEU A 43 -0.58 -6.25 -15.06
CA LEU A 43 -0.03 -5.99 -16.39
C LEU A 43 -0.10 -7.22 -17.32
N GLY A 44 -0.78 -8.29 -16.91
CA GLY A 44 -1.05 -9.47 -17.74
C GLY A 44 0.02 -10.56 -17.71
N ARG A 45 1.04 -10.48 -16.84
CA ARG A 45 2.01 -11.57 -16.66
C ARG A 45 1.39 -12.68 -15.81
N SER A 46 1.42 -13.91 -16.30
CA SER A 46 0.81 -15.06 -15.60
C SER A 46 1.77 -16.21 -15.39
N LYS A 47 2.94 -16.24 -16.06
CA LYS A 47 3.84 -17.40 -16.04
C LYS A 47 4.97 -17.20 -15.03
N TYR A 48 5.38 -18.30 -14.39
CA TYR A 48 6.52 -18.30 -13.46
C TYR A 48 7.79 -17.70 -14.08
N SER A 49 8.10 -18.07 -15.33
CA SER A 49 9.27 -17.57 -16.06
C SER A 49 9.22 -16.06 -16.31
N GLU A 50 8.03 -15.49 -16.51
CA GLU A 50 7.84 -14.04 -16.71
C GLU A 50 8.09 -13.29 -15.40
N PHE A 51 7.58 -13.78 -14.27
CA PHE A 51 7.89 -13.20 -12.96
C PHE A 51 9.38 -13.33 -12.63
N ARG A 52 9.98 -14.49 -12.91
CA ARG A 52 11.39 -14.77 -12.62
C ARG A 52 12.33 -13.82 -13.36
N ALA A 53 11.99 -13.49 -14.61
CA ALA A 53 12.79 -12.60 -15.45
C ALA A 53 12.82 -11.15 -14.94
N GLN A 54 11.83 -10.73 -14.15
CA GLN A 54 11.66 -9.35 -13.70
C GLN A 54 12.11 -9.11 -12.25
N LEU A 55 12.29 -10.18 -11.46
CA LEU A 55 12.56 -10.07 -10.02
C LEU A 55 13.96 -10.59 -9.66
N PRO A 56 14.80 -9.79 -8.96
CA PRO A 56 16.14 -10.20 -8.53
C PRO A 56 16.12 -11.07 -7.26
N ILE A 57 15.16 -11.99 -7.14
CA ILE A 57 14.98 -12.85 -5.95
C ILE A 57 15.33 -14.31 -6.25
N SER A 58 15.51 -15.15 -5.24
CA SER A 58 15.74 -16.58 -5.46
C SER A 58 14.46 -17.31 -5.88
N HIS A 59 14.60 -18.50 -6.50
CA HIS A 59 13.46 -19.37 -6.81
C HIS A 59 12.63 -19.71 -5.57
N ALA A 60 13.29 -19.98 -4.44
CA ALA A 60 12.61 -20.30 -3.18
C ALA A 60 11.76 -19.12 -2.68
N VAL A 61 12.27 -17.89 -2.78
CA VAL A 61 11.51 -16.69 -2.38
C VAL A 61 10.32 -16.47 -3.31
N LEU A 62 10.53 -16.54 -4.64
CA LEU A 62 9.46 -16.39 -5.61
C LEU A 62 8.34 -17.41 -5.41
N THR A 63 8.69 -18.70 -5.26
CA THR A 63 7.73 -19.77 -5.02
C THR A 63 6.93 -19.54 -3.73
N ASN A 64 7.62 -19.23 -2.63
CA ASN A 64 6.95 -18.94 -1.35
C ASN A 64 5.96 -17.76 -1.43
N ARG A 65 6.30 -16.72 -2.19
CA ARG A 65 5.42 -15.57 -2.41
C ARG A 65 4.22 -15.90 -3.26
N LEU A 66 4.41 -16.62 -4.36
CA LEU A 66 3.30 -17.10 -5.19
C LEU A 66 2.37 -18.03 -4.38
N ASP A 67 2.92 -18.95 -3.60
CA ASP A 67 2.12 -19.83 -2.74
C ASP A 67 1.35 -19.04 -1.67
N THR A 68 1.94 -17.96 -1.15
CA THR A 68 1.25 -17.04 -0.24
C THR A 68 0.10 -16.31 -0.92
N LEU A 69 0.33 -15.74 -2.12
CA LEU A 69 -0.73 -15.06 -2.88
C LEU A 69 -1.87 -16.03 -3.27
N VAL A 70 -1.54 -17.30 -3.53
CA VAL A 70 -2.54 -18.36 -3.78
C VAL A 70 -3.32 -18.70 -2.52
N ARG A 71 -2.64 -18.95 -1.40
CA ARG A 71 -3.25 -19.27 -0.11
C ARG A 71 -4.17 -18.14 0.39
N GLU A 72 -3.81 -16.89 0.13
CA GLU A 72 -4.59 -15.71 0.50
C GLU A 72 -5.68 -15.38 -0.55
N GLY A 73 -5.80 -16.17 -1.62
CA GLY A 73 -6.85 -16.03 -2.64
C GLY A 73 -6.72 -14.77 -3.50
N LEU A 74 -5.52 -14.18 -3.60
CA LEU A 74 -5.22 -13.07 -4.51
C LEU A 74 -4.93 -13.58 -5.93
N ILE A 75 -4.37 -14.77 -6.03
CA ILE A 75 -4.00 -15.43 -7.29
C ILE A 75 -4.53 -16.86 -7.25
N GLU A 76 -4.92 -17.39 -8.40
CA GLU A 76 -5.26 -18.78 -8.60
C GLU A 76 -4.17 -19.45 -9.46
N LYS A 77 -3.70 -20.63 -9.04
CA LYS A 77 -2.75 -21.42 -9.82
C LYS A 77 -3.52 -22.37 -10.73
N ARG A 78 -3.48 -22.14 -12.04
CA ARG A 78 -4.14 -22.96 -13.06
C ARG A 78 -3.15 -23.78 -13.85
N MET A 79 -3.41 -25.07 -14.02
CA MET A 79 -2.62 -25.94 -14.89
C MET A 79 -3.18 -25.84 -16.32
N TYR A 80 -2.33 -25.52 -17.30
CA TYR A 80 -2.73 -25.42 -18.71
C TYR A 80 -2.09 -26.49 -19.61
N SER A 81 -1.11 -27.23 -19.10
CA SER A 81 -0.56 -28.41 -19.77
C SER A 81 -0.19 -29.45 -18.74
N GLU A 82 -0.62 -30.69 -18.95
CA GLU A 82 -0.26 -31.83 -18.11
C GLU A 82 1.05 -32.49 -18.55
N ARG A 83 1.43 -32.32 -19.82
CA ARG A 83 2.61 -32.98 -20.42
C ARG A 83 3.31 -32.02 -21.41
N PRO A 84 4.36 -31.30 -21.00
CA PRO A 84 4.91 -31.22 -19.64
C PRO A 84 4.02 -30.41 -18.68
N PRO A 85 4.05 -30.66 -17.36
CA PRO A 85 3.33 -29.86 -16.38
C PRO A 85 3.66 -28.37 -16.48
N ARG A 86 2.68 -27.55 -16.83
CA ARG A 86 2.80 -26.09 -16.83
C ARG A 86 1.63 -25.45 -16.13
N SER A 87 1.95 -24.51 -15.24
CA SER A 87 0.97 -23.70 -14.53
C SER A 87 1.13 -22.23 -14.86
N GLU A 88 0.02 -21.53 -14.79
CA GLU A 88 -0.06 -20.08 -14.75
C GLU A 88 -0.70 -19.62 -13.44
N TYR A 89 -0.50 -18.34 -13.14
CA TYR A 89 -0.91 -17.65 -11.93
C TYR A 89 -1.81 -16.50 -12.35
N VAL A 90 -3.11 -16.66 -12.19
CA VAL A 90 -4.13 -15.72 -12.68
C VAL A 90 -4.73 -14.96 -11.50
N LEU A 91 -4.91 -13.64 -11.63
CA LEU A 91 -5.55 -12.86 -10.56
C LEU A 91 -7.00 -13.30 -10.34
N THR A 92 -7.37 -13.45 -9.07
CA THR A 92 -8.77 -13.56 -8.64
C THR A 92 -9.44 -12.17 -8.67
N GLU A 93 -10.75 -12.09 -8.40
CA GLU A 93 -11.41 -10.79 -8.21
C GLU A 93 -10.76 -9.98 -7.08
N ARG A 94 -10.48 -10.65 -5.95
CA ARG A 94 -9.77 -10.06 -4.80
C ARG A 94 -8.40 -9.52 -5.22
N GLY A 95 -7.63 -10.28 -6.00
CA GLY A 95 -6.36 -9.83 -6.56
C GLY A 95 -6.49 -8.64 -7.49
N ARG A 96 -7.42 -8.67 -8.44
CA ARG A 96 -7.66 -7.58 -9.40
C ARG A 96 -8.03 -6.28 -8.71
N SER A 97 -8.77 -6.34 -7.60
CA SER A 97 -9.19 -5.16 -6.84
C SER A 97 -8.05 -4.45 -6.09
N THR A 98 -6.81 -4.96 -6.13
CA THR A 98 -5.63 -4.29 -5.55
C THR A 98 -5.07 -3.15 -6.42
N TRP A 99 -5.59 -2.97 -7.64
CA TRP A 99 -5.11 -1.94 -8.57
C TRP A 99 -5.09 -0.51 -7.97
N PRO A 100 -6.07 -0.04 -7.16
CA PRO A 100 -6.03 1.33 -6.63
C PRO A 100 -4.86 1.54 -5.67
N ILE A 101 -4.50 0.50 -4.91
CA ILE A 101 -3.36 0.52 -3.99
C ILE A 101 -2.07 0.68 -4.80
N LEU A 102 -1.88 -0.16 -5.82
CA LEU A 102 -0.68 -0.14 -6.65
C LEU A 102 -0.55 1.15 -7.48
N THR A 103 -1.66 1.68 -8.00
CA THR A 103 -1.70 2.98 -8.69
C THR A 103 -1.35 4.12 -7.72
N SER A 104 -1.85 4.09 -6.49
CA SER A 104 -1.54 5.10 -5.48
C SER A 104 -0.06 5.04 -5.06
N ILE A 105 0.49 3.83 -4.89
CA ILE A 105 1.92 3.62 -4.59
C ILE A 105 2.76 4.23 -5.72
N TRP A 106 2.44 3.90 -6.97
CA TRP A 106 3.19 4.38 -8.12
C TRP A 106 3.14 5.90 -8.27
N GLY A 107 1.94 6.50 -8.13
CA GLY A 107 1.78 7.96 -8.18
C GLY A 107 2.57 8.67 -7.08
N TRP A 108 2.59 8.13 -5.86
CA TRP A 108 3.34 8.71 -4.76
C TRP A 108 4.85 8.54 -4.92
N GLU A 109 5.32 7.34 -5.30
CA GLU A 109 6.75 7.08 -5.57
C GLU A 109 7.27 7.97 -6.71
N LEU A 110 6.50 8.17 -7.78
CA LEU A 110 6.87 9.03 -8.90
C LEU A 110 6.97 10.51 -8.50
N ALA A 111 6.09 10.97 -7.61
CA ALA A 111 6.02 12.37 -7.22
C ALA A 111 7.04 12.77 -6.13
N TRP A 112 7.41 11.85 -5.24
CA TRP A 112 8.12 12.19 -3.99
C TRP A 112 9.47 11.51 -3.78
N VAL A 113 9.84 10.56 -4.64
CA VAL A 113 11.10 9.82 -4.52
C VAL A 113 12.01 10.23 -5.67
N SER A 114 13.20 10.73 -5.33
CA SER A 114 14.16 11.25 -6.32
C SER A 114 15.09 10.18 -6.87
N HIS A 115 15.21 9.04 -6.19
CA HIS A 115 16.12 7.96 -6.55
C HIS A 115 15.36 6.63 -6.56
N HIS A 116 15.13 6.11 -7.75
CA HIS A 116 14.59 4.77 -7.95
C HIS A 116 15.71 3.84 -8.43
N SER A 117 15.70 2.61 -7.93
CA SER A 117 16.63 1.57 -8.42
C SER A 117 16.15 0.89 -9.70
N TYR A 118 14.96 1.27 -10.19
CA TYR A 118 14.31 0.78 -11.41
C TYR A 118 13.64 1.94 -12.14
N GLU A 119 13.33 1.73 -13.43
CA GLU A 119 12.57 2.69 -14.21
C GLU A 119 11.18 2.92 -13.61
N THR A 120 10.84 4.20 -13.43
CA THR A 120 9.54 4.67 -12.95
C THR A 120 8.86 5.52 -14.03
N PRO A 121 8.43 4.92 -15.17
CA PRO A 121 7.72 5.68 -16.19
C PRO A 121 6.42 6.31 -15.68
N PRO A 122 5.97 7.39 -16.32
CA PRO A 122 4.66 7.98 -16.03
C PRO A 122 3.53 6.97 -16.27
N MET A 123 2.40 7.18 -15.61
CA MET A 123 1.18 6.43 -15.92
C MET A 123 0.41 7.11 -17.04
N HIS A 124 -0.05 6.33 -18.00
CA HIS A 124 -0.83 6.78 -19.14
C HIS A 124 -2.28 6.33 -19.01
N HIS A 125 -3.22 7.26 -19.15
CA HIS A 125 -4.65 6.96 -19.10
C HIS A 125 -5.16 6.69 -20.51
N ARG A 126 -5.48 5.42 -20.80
CA ARG A 126 -5.95 4.99 -22.13
C ARG A 126 -7.18 5.76 -22.63
N ALA A 127 -8.09 6.14 -21.73
CA ALA A 127 -9.35 6.77 -22.14
C ALA A 127 -9.14 8.21 -22.65
N CYS A 128 -8.27 9.00 -22.00
CA CYS A 128 -7.99 10.38 -22.42
C CYS A 128 -6.69 10.53 -23.21
N GLY A 129 -5.86 9.49 -23.30
CA GLY A 129 -4.60 9.48 -24.05
C GLY A 129 -3.51 10.38 -23.47
N LYS A 130 -3.53 10.65 -22.16
CA LYS A 130 -2.56 11.54 -21.49
C LYS A 130 -1.88 10.84 -20.32
N ASP A 131 -0.65 11.26 -20.07
CA ASP A 131 0.04 10.92 -18.83
C ASP A 131 -0.64 11.63 -17.66
N PHE A 132 -0.83 10.93 -16.55
CA PHE A 132 -1.67 11.38 -15.45
C PHE A 132 -1.09 11.04 -14.08
N ALA A 133 -1.51 11.80 -13.08
CA ALA A 133 -1.36 11.47 -11.66
C ALA A 133 -2.73 11.09 -11.06
N PRO A 134 -2.82 10.02 -10.27
CA PRO A 134 -4.09 9.62 -9.65
C PRO A 134 -4.45 10.59 -8.53
N VAL A 135 -5.69 11.09 -8.56
CA VAL A 135 -6.24 11.96 -7.51
C VAL A 135 -7.29 11.20 -6.72
N LEU A 136 -7.15 11.17 -5.39
CA LEU A 136 -8.16 10.60 -4.51
C LEU A 136 -9.33 11.58 -4.35
N THR A 137 -10.54 11.12 -4.65
CA THR A 137 -11.78 11.88 -4.48
C THR A 137 -12.73 11.16 -3.53
N CYS A 138 -13.63 11.92 -2.90
CA CYS A 138 -14.77 11.34 -2.20
C CYS A 138 -15.75 10.75 -3.20
N GLY A 139 -16.07 9.46 -3.08
CA GLY A 139 -17.00 8.82 -4.01
C GLY A 139 -18.45 9.28 -3.88
N HIS A 140 -18.81 10.04 -2.84
CA HIS A 140 -20.14 10.66 -2.71
C HIS A 140 -20.24 12.01 -3.44
N CYS A 141 -19.40 13.00 -3.07
CA CYS A 141 -19.49 14.36 -3.62
C CYS A 141 -18.49 14.65 -4.74
N ARG A 142 -17.63 13.68 -5.08
CA ARG A 142 -16.61 13.76 -6.15
C ARG A 142 -15.53 14.83 -5.96
N GLN A 143 -15.50 15.51 -4.82
CA GLN A 143 -14.45 16.47 -4.50
C GLN A 143 -13.12 15.75 -4.23
N PRO A 144 -11.98 16.28 -4.71
CA PRO A 144 -10.66 15.86 -4.28
C PRO A 144 -10.53 15.96 -2.76
N VAL A 145 -9.89 14.96 -2.15
CA VAL A 145 -9.68 14.95 -0.70
C VAL A 145 -8.24 14.59 -0.34
N THR A 146 -7.81 15.14 0.77
CA THR A 146 -6.58 14.76 1.47
C THR A 146 -6.94 14.20 2.85
N ALA A 147 -5.94 13.70 3.57
CA ALA A 147 -6.12 13.29 4.97
C ALA A 147 -6.69 14.40 5.87
N ARG A 148 -6.45 15.68 5.54
CA ARG A 148 -6.88 16.84 6.34
C ARG A 148 -8.39 17.06 6.25
N ASP A 149 -8.99 16.63 5.13
CA ASP A 149 -10.41 16.81 4.82
C ASP A 149 -11.28 15.73 5.46
N LEU A 150 -10.68 14.73 6.10
CA LEU A 150 -11.37 13.56 6.62
C LEU A 150 -11.33 13.50 8.15
N ARG A 151 -12.29 12.79 8.73
CA ARG A 151 -12.33 12.46 10.16
C ARG A 151 -12.47 10.96 10.30
N ALA A 152 -11.50 10.35 10.96
CA ALA A 152 -11.47 8.93 11.23
C ALA A 152 -11.75 8.66 12.71
N ALA A 153 -12.50 7.60 12.98
CA ALA A 153 -12.76 7.06 14.31
C ALA A 153 -12.67 5.54 14.27
N TRP A 154 -12.40 4.92 15.42
CA TRP A 154 -12.46 3.45 15.52
C TRP A 154 -13.89 2.98 15.31
N GLY A 155 -14.05 1.96 14.46
CA GLY A 155 -15.28 1.21 14.36
C GLY A 155 -15.36 0.12 15.44
N PRO A 156 -16.39 -0.73 15.41
CA PRO A 156 -16.65 -1.73 16.45
C PRO A 156 -15.52 -2.76 16.64
N THR A 157 -14.78 -3.07 15.57
CA THR A 157 -13.63 -4.00 15.59
C THR A 157 -12.29 -3.27 15.62
N GLY A 158 -12.34 -1.93 15.78
CA GLY A 158 -11.21 -1.04 15.78
C GLY A 158 -10.44 -1.02 17.09
N GLY A 159 -9.15 -0.75 16.99
CA GLY A 159 -8.29 -0.61 18.16
C GLY A 159 -6.83 -0.56 17.75
N TRP A 160 -6.02 0.10 18.58
CA TRP A 160 -4.61 0.35 18.28
C TRP A 160 -3.81 -0.94 18.14
N ARG A 161 -3.99 -1.89 19.07
CA ARG A 161 -3.20 -3.13 19.10
C ARG A 161 -3.69 -4.12 18.05
N GLU A 162 -4.99 -4.18 17.87
CA GLU A 162 -5.71 -5.02 16.93
C GLU A 162 -5.40 -4.67 15.47
N SER A 163 -5.01 -3.42 15.23
CA SER A 163 -4.65 -2.90 13.91
C SER A 163 -3.15 -3.01 13.59
N VAL A 164 -2.29 -3.42 14.54
CA VAL A 164 -0.86 -3.64 14.26
C VAL A 164 -0.73 -4.89 13.38
N PRO A 165 -0.07 -4.81 12.20
CA PRO A 165 0.05 -5.97 11.31
C PRO A 165 0.76 -7.15 11.97
N GLU A 166 0.16 -8.34 11.90
CA GLU A 166 0.75 -9.55 12.50
C GLU A 166 2.04 -9.98 11.78
N THR A 167 2.02 -9.88 10.44
CA THR A 167 3.08 -10.41 9.59
C THR A 167 4.33 -9.56 9.71
N THR A 168 5.40 -10.14 10.28
CA THR A 168 6.73 -9.53 10.20
C THR A 168 7.31 -9.79 8.82
N THR A 169 7.28 -8.79 7.95
CA THR A 169 8.21 -8.74 6.83
C THR A 169 9.61 -8.63 7.40
N ARG A 170 10.31 -9.77 7.47
CA ARG A 170 11.70 -9.83 7.93
C ARG A 170 12.59 -9.29 6.82
N ARG A 171 12.49 -7.99 6.50
CA ARG A 171 13.61 -7.29 5.88
C ARG A 171 14.68 -7.28 6.95
N ARG A 172 15.69 -8.16 6.84
CA ARG A 172 16.94 -7.96 7.58
C ARG A 172 17.33 -6.53 7.27
N SER A 173 17.39 -5.68 8.28
CA SER A 173 18.06 -4.39 8.18
C SER A 173 19.42 -4.72 7.58
N GLY A 174 19.63 -4.37 6.31
CA GLY A 174 20.96 -4.41 5.74
C GLY A 174 21.85 -3.64 6.71
N SER A 175 22.99 -4.24 7.07
CA SER A 175 23.99 -3.56 7.87
C SER A 175 24.16 -2.14 7.34
N ARG A 176 24.28 -1.15 8.23
CA ARG A 176 24.86 0.16 7.89
C ARG A 176 26.11 -0.08 7.04
N GLY A 177 26.00 0.08 5.72
CA GLY A 177 27.02 -0.30 4.77
C GLY A 177 26.47 -0.30 3.35
N THR A 178 26.92 0.68 2.56
CA THR A 178 27.14 0.78 1.09
C THR A 178 26.51 -0.21 0.08
N ALA A 179 25.45 -0.93 0.41
CA ALA A 179 24.67 -1.69 -0.55
C ALA A 179 23.60 -0.76 -1.15
N VAL A 180 23.65 -0.56 -2.46
CA VAL A 180 22.64 0.19 -3.22
C VAL A 180 21.26 -0.40 -2.89
N ASP A 181 20.30 0.45 -2.49
CA ASP A 181 18.94 0.03 -2.13
C ASP A 181 18.22 -0.43 -3.42
N HIS A 182 18.33 -1.72 -3.76
CA HIS A 182 17.65 -2.34 -4.91
C HIS A 182 16.15 -2.53 -4.68
N SER A 183 15.52 -1.67 -3.88
CA SER A 183 14.08 -1.72 -3.60
C SER A 183 13.32 -1.08 -4.76
N PHE A 184 12.28 -1.77 -5.22
CA PHE A 184 11.37 -1.30 -6.25
C PHE A 184 10.47 -0.16 -5.77
N TYR A 185 10.12 -0.16 -4.48
CA TYR A 185 9.37 0.90 -3.83
C TYR A 185 10.09 1.35 -2.55
N PRO A 186 11.23 2.04 -2.66
CA PRO A 186 12.13 2.25 -1.53
C PRO A 186 11.44 2.96 -0.37
N ASP A 187 10.68 4.02 -0.63
CA ASP A 187 10.03 4.79 0.43
C ASP A 187 8.68 4.18 0.85
N THR A 188 7.97 3.52 -0.07
CA THR A 188 6.78 2.75 0.29
C THR A 188 7.19 1.63 1.24
N MET A 189 8.33 1.00 1.04
CA MET A 189 8.83 -0.05 1.94
C MET A 189 9.35 0.50 3.27
N ALA A 190 9.66 1.80 3.36
CA ALA A 190 9.90 2.41 4.65
C ALA A 190 8.62 2.58 5.46
N VAL A 191 7.49 2.84 4.79
CA VAL A 191 6.16 2.98 5.40
C VAL A 191 5.50 1.62 5.65
N PHE A 192 5.42 0.76 4.64
CA PHE A 192 4.67 -0.50 4.64
C PHE A 192 5.53 -1.74 4.87
N GLY A 193 6.83 -1.66 4.58
CA GLY A 193 7.75 -2.80 4.61
C GLY A 193 8.09 -3.30 6.02
N ASN A 194 7.52 -2.69 7.06
CA ASN A 194 7.59 -3.16 8.43
C ASN A 194 6.27 -2.87 9.17
N ARG A 195 5.74 -3.86 9.90
CA ARG A 195 4.50 -3.72 10.66
C ARG A 195 4.45 -2.49 11.58
N TRP A 196 5.56 -2.14 12.21
CA TRP A 196 5.63 -1.00 13.13
C TRP A 196 5.67 0.32 12.37
N SER A 197 6.36 0.38 11.23
CA SER A 197 6.29 1.56 10.36
C SER A 197 4.85 1.84 9.93
N SER A 198 4.12 0.81 9.47
CA SER A 198 2.72 0.96 9.03
C SER A 198 1.84 1.47 10.18
N ALA A 199 1.98 0.87 11.37
CA ALA A 199 1.23 1.26 12.56
C ALA A 199 1.58 2.68 13.02
N LEU A 200 2.86 3.08 12.97
CA LEU A 200 3.29 4.43 13.33
C LEU A 200 2.76 5.49 12.37
N VAL A 201 2.83 5.23 11.06
CA VAL A 201 2.29 6.16 10.07
C VAL A 201 0.77 6.28 10.22
N GLY A 202 0.05 5.16 10.37
CA GLY A 202 -1.40 5.18 10.66
C GLY A 202 -1.74 5.97 11.92
N ALA A 203 -0.98 5.78 13.01
CA ALA A 203 -1.14 6.54 14.24
C ALA A 203 -0.85 8.04 14.06
N ALA A 204 0.14 8.41 13.24
CA ALA A 204 0.43 9.81 12.92
C ALA A 204 -0.73 10.49 12.15
N PHE A 205 -1.40 9.77 11.24
CA PHE A 205 -2.61 10.26 10.57
C PHE A 205 -3.77 10.48 11.55
N LEU A 206 -3.84 9.67 12.59
CA LEU A 206 -4.79 9.81 13.71
C LEU A 206 -4.30 10.77 14.80
N ARG A 207 -3.33 11.66 14.47
CA ARG A 207 -2.83 12.75 15.34
C ARG A 207 -2.07 12.29 16.59
N VAL A 208 -1.54 11.06 16.59
CA VAL A 208 -0.55 10.65 17.57
C VAL A 208 0.79 11.23 17.18
N HIS A 209 1.40 12.02 18.07
CA HIS A 209 2.64 12.75 17.76
C HIS A 209 3.76 12.55 18.78
N ARG A 210 3.47 11.99 19.95
CA ARG A 210 4.47 11.86 21.02
C ARG A 210 5.02 10.45 21.10
N PHE A 211 6.31 10.34 21.40
CA PHE A 211 7.00 9.05 21.57
C PHE A 211 6.26 8.13 22.57
N THR A 212 5.91 8.67 23.74
CA THR A 212 5.23 7.93 24.81
C THR A 212 3.84 7.46 24.41
N ASP A 213 3.12 8.25 23.59
CA ASP A 213 1.80 7.86 23.09
C ASP A 213 1.92 6.72 22.08
N PHE A 214 2.84 6.81 21.12
CA PHE A 214 3.10 5.71 20.18
C PHE A 214 3.45 4.42 20.92
N GLN A 215 4.35 4.51 21.90
CA GLN A 215 4.76 3.36 22.72
C GLN A 215 3.56 2.73 23.44
N THR A 216 2.74 3.56 24.10
CA THR A 216 1.63 3.09 24.92
C THR A 216 0.51 2.48 24.08
N LEU A 217 0.13 3.17 23.00
CA LEU A 217 -0.99 2.77 22.14
C LEU A 217 -0.64 1.53 21.32
N LEU A 218 0.54 1.50 20.71
CA LEU A 218 0.94 0.42 19.81
C LEU A 218 1.64 -0.75 20.53
N GLY A 219 2.13 -0.56 21.76
CA GLY A 219 2.86 -1.58 22.50
C GLY A 219 4.24 -1.90 21.90
N VAL A 220 4.81 -0.97 21.13
CA VAL A 220 6.12 -1.14 20.48
C VAL A 220 7.26 -0.96 21.49
N PRO A 221 8.29 -1.82 21.50
CA PRO A 221 9.46 -1.64 22.37
C PRO A 221 10.19 -0.32 22.08
N PRO A 222 10.70 0.40 23.10
CA PRO A 222 11.20 1.77 22.95
C PRO A 222 12.42 1.88 22.02
N GLY A 223 13.37 0.94 22.07
CA GLY A 223 14.51 0.93 21.14
C GLY A 223 14.06 0.78 19.69
N LEU A 224 13.12 -0.14 19.43
CA LEU A 224 12.56 -0.34 18.10
C LEU A 224 11.71 0.85 17.64
N LEU A 225 10.99 1.51 18.54
CA LEU A 225 10.25 2.74 18.26
C LEU A 225 11.20 3.85 17.83
N ALA A 226 12.30 4.06 18.56
CA ALA A 226 13.30 5.07 18.23
C ALA A 226 13.92 4.82 16.85
N ASP A 227 14.31 3.58 16.56
CA ASP A 227 14.86 3.19 15.26
C ASP A 227 13.87 3.46 14.11
N ARG A 228 12.59 3.14 14.31
CA ARG A 228 11.55 3.32 13.27
C ARG A 228 11.20 4.79 13.06
N LEU A 229 11.10 5.58 14.11
CA LEU A 229 10.89 7.03 14.01
C LEU A 229 12.07 7.70 13.32
N SER A 230 13.32 7.32 13.65
CA SER A 230 14.51 7.82 12.95
C SER A 230 14.46 7.51 11.46
N ALA A 231 14.17 6.25 11.10
CA ALA A 231 14.10 5.85 9.70
C ALA A 231 12.99 6.58 8.90
N LEU A 232 11.84 6.84 9.54
CA LEU A 232 10.76 7.63 8.93
C LEU A 232 11.15 9.11 8.78
N CYS A 233 11.90 9.67 9.72
CA CYS A 233 12.44 11.02 9.63
C CYS A 233 13.53 11.15 8.56
N GLU A 234 14.45 10.20 8.48
CA GLU A 234 15.53 10.16 7.47
C GLU A 234 14.99 10.14 6.04
N ARG A 235 13.83 9.51 5.82
CA ARG A 235 13.15 9.47 4.52
C ARG A 235 12.18 10.63 4.30
N GLY A 236 12.09 11.56 5.25
CA GLY A 236 11.23 12.73 5.20
C GLY A 236 9.74 12.39 5.24
N ILE A 237 9.34 11.24 5.79
CA ILE A 237 7.94 10.88 6.01
C ILE A 237 7.41 11.59 7.26
N LEU A 238 8.22 11.56 8.32
CA LEU A 238 7.98 12.32 9.54
C LEU A 238 9.04 13.42 9.68
N GLU A 239 8.73 14.44 10.46
CA GLU A 239 9.69 15.40 10.97
C GLU A 239 9.63 15.41 12.49
N GLN A 240 10.80 15.55 13.11
CA GLN A 240 10.90 15.74 14.56
C GLN A 240 10.85 17.23 14.88
N VAL A 241 9.75 17.68 15.49
CA VAL A 241 9.54 19.07 15.89
C VAL A 241 9.79 19.18 17.39
N ARG A 242 10.71 20.07 17.79
CA ARG A 242 10.93 20.41 19.21
C ARG A 242 10.20 21.70 19.53
N THR A 243 9.46 21.73 20.62
CA THR A 243 8.74 22.94 21.02
C THR A 243 9.66 23.88 21.80
N ALA A 244 9.63 25.18 21.48
CA ALA A 244 10.46 26.19 22.16
C ALA A 244 10.23 26.26 23.68
N THR A 245 9.01 25.93 24.14
CA THR A 245 8.64 25.93 25.56
C THR A 245 9.05 24.67 26.32
N ARG A 246 9.35 23.56 25.61
CA ARG A 246 9.91 22.33 26.19
C ARG A 246 10.87 21.67 25.20
N PRO A 247 12.15 22.09 25.18
CA PRO A 247 13.14 21.58 24.23
C PRO A 247 13.35 20.06 24.29
N ASP A 248 13.12 19.47 25.47
CA ASP A 248 13.21 18.03 25.72
C ASP A 248 12.02 17.25 25.15
N TRP A 249 10.98 17.95 24.68
CA TRP A 249 9.76 17.37 24.15
C TRP A 249 9.78 17.41 22.62
N ALA A 250 10.16 16.28 22.04
CA ALA A 250 10.05 16.06 20.61
C ALA A 250 8.67 15.51 20.23
N GLU A 251 8.04 16.14 19.26
CA GLU A 251 6.88 15.61 18.54
C GLU A 251 7.31 15.09 17.16
N TYR A 252 6.61 14.09 16.66
CA TYR A 252 6.80 13.51 15.34
C TYR A 252 5.55 13.79 14.51
N ARG A 253 5.71 14.61 13.47
CA ARG A 253 4.61 15.09 12.62
C ARG A 253 4.81 14.62 11.19
N LEU A 254 3.72 14.35 10.48
CA LEU A 254 3.80 14.04 9.05
C LEU A 254 4.24 15.29 8.28
N THR A 255 5.23 15.11 7.42
CA THR A 255 5.62 16.13 6.43
C THR A 255 4.59 16.18 5.30
N GLU A 256 4.78 17.08 4.31
CA GLU A 256 3.98 17.06 3.09
C GLU A 256 4.12 15.73 2.32
N LYS A 257 5.35 15.18 2.23
CA LYS A 257 5.60 13.84 1.66
C LYS A 257 4.87 12.74 2.44
N GLY A 258 4.91 12.80 3.77
CA GLY A 258 4.21 11.87 4.64
C GLY A 258 2.70 11.95 4.50
N LEU A 259 2.14 13.15 4.37
CA LEU A 259 0.71 13.35 4.11
C LEU A 259 0.31 12.84 2.72
N ALA A 260 1.17 12.99 1.73
CA ALA A 260 0.91 12.54 0.36
C ALA A 260 0.80 11.02 0.20
N VAL A 261 1.24 10.22 1.18
CA VAL A 261 1.05 8.75 1.17
C VAL A 261 -0.39 8.34 1.47
N PHE A 262 -1.24 9.30 1.87
CA PHE A 262 -2.61 9.03 2.31
C PHE A 262 -3.47 8.23 1.31
N PRO A 263 -3.42 8.46 -0.03
CA PRO A 263 -4.16 7.63 -0.97
C PRO A 263 -3.80 6.15 -0.91
N VAL A 264 -2.53 5.80 -0.65
CA VAL A 264 -2.11 4.42 -0.45
C VAL A 264 -2.77 3.83 0.80
N ILE A 265 -2.79 4.58 1.90
CA ILE A 265 -3.40 4.15 3.17
C ILE A 265 -4.91 3.99 3.00
N ALA A 266 -5.59 4.98 2.41
CA ALA A 266 -7.04 4.99 2.23
C ALA A 266 -7.50 3.82 1.34
N THR A 267 -6.83 3.59 0.21
CA THR A 267 -7.15 2.47 -0.68
C THR A 267 -6.83 1.12 -0.05
N THR A 268 -5.79 1.03 0.77
CA THR A 268 -5.47 -0.18 1.54
C THR A 268 -6.54 -0.46 2.60
N ILE A 269 -6.99 0.55 3.34
CA ILE A 269 -8.08 0.42 4.32
C ILE A 269 -9.34 -0.08 3.63
N GLU A 270 -9.78 0.57 2.55
CA GLU A 270 -11.00 0.20 1.84
C GLU A 270 -10.94 -1.23 1.29
N TRP A 271 -9.80 -1.61 0.70
CA TRP A 271 -9.57 -2.98 0.24
C TRP A 271 -9.63 -4.00 1.39
N SER A 272 -9.05 -3.65 2.53
CA SER A 272 -9.00 -4.50 3.73
C SER A 272 -10.40 -4.70 4.30
N GLU A 273 -11.17 -3.63 4.47
CA GLU A 273 -12.55 -3.72 4.97
C GLU A 273 -13.44 -4.52 4.01
N ARG A 274 -13.25 -4.37 2.69
CA ARG A 274 -14.03 -5.10 1.69
C ARG A 274 -13.77 -6.61 1.68
N TRP A 275 -12.51 -7.04 1.73
CA TRP A 275 -12.13 -8.44 1.49
C TRP A 275 -11.71 -9.20 2.75
N VAL A 276 -11.44 -8.49 3.82
CA VAL A 276 -10.93 -9.02 5.09
C VAL A 276 -11.84 -8.66 6.27
N GLY A 277 -12.80 -7.76 6.04
CA GLY A 277 -13.73 -7.22 7.03
C GLY A 277 -14.39 -8.27 7.91
N SER A 278 -14.81 -7.83 9.09
CA SER A 278 -15.54 -8.64 10.05
C SER A 278 -17.04 -8.46 9.88
N PRO A 279 -17.87 -9.49 10.11
CA PRO A 279 -19.31 -9.31 10.27
C PRO A 279 -19.68 -8.36 11.43
N ASP A 280 -18.79 -8.19 12.41
CA ASP A 280 -19.01 -7.33 13.58
C ASP A 280 -18.83 -5.83 13.27
N GLY A 281 -18.47 -5.48 12.03
CA GLY A 281 -18.32 -4.10 11.54
C GLY A 281 -16.88 -3.70 11.19
N PRO A 282 -16.70 -2.50 10.64
CA PRO A 282 -15.39 -2.03 10.18
C PRO A 282 -14.44 -1.79 11.36
N ALA A 283 -13.15 -1.90 11.11
CA ALA A 283 -12.14 -1.53 12.08
C ALA A 283 -12.01 -0.01 12.19
N ILE A 284 -12.18 0.72 11.08
CA ILE A 284 -12.13 2.18 11.07
C ILE A 284 -13.28 2.78 10.27
N GLU A 285 -13.89 3.83 10.83
CA GLU A 285 -14.90 4.62 10.16
C GLU A 285 -14.31 5.96 9.75
N ILE A 286 -14.41 6.29 8.46
CA ILE A 286 -13.92 7.56 7.91
C ILE A 286 -15.12 8.35 7.39
N LYS A 287 -15.21 9.62 7.76
CA LYS A 287 -16.24 10.56 7.30
C LYS A 287 -15.60 11.73 6.56
N HIS A 288 -16.29 12.22 5.54
CA HIS A 288 -15.95 13.46 4.87
C HIS A 288 -16.87 14.58 5.38
N PRO A 289 -16.42 15.43 6.32
CA PRO A 289 -17.30 16.41 6.98
C PRO A 289 -17.93 17.41 6.01
N ALA A 290 -17.26 17.75 4.91
CA ALA A 290 -17.79 18.71 3.95
C ALA A 290 -19.06 18.22 3.24
N CYS A 291 -19.22 16.92 3.00
CA CYS A 291 -20.46 16.34 2.45
C CYS A 291 -21.29 15.56 3.47
N GLY A 292 -20.78 15.36 4.69
CA GLY A 292 -21.47 14.64 5.77
C GLY A 292 -21.57 13.12 5.61
N SER A 293 -21.09 12.57 4.49
CA SER A 293 -21.20 11.14 4.20
C SER A 293 -20.02 10.34 4.75
N ALA A 294 -20.25 9.03 4.95
CA ALA A 294 -19.15 8.07 5.07
C ALA A 294 -18.25 8.17 3.83
N PHE A 295 -16.95 8.09 4.06
CA PHE A 295 -15.95 8.26 3.02
C PHE A 295 -15.62 6.90 2.39
N HIS A 296 -15.83 6.79 1.09
CA HIS A 296 -15.21 5.79 0.22
C HIS A 296 -14.37 6.52 -0.84
N GLY A 297 -13.17 6.00 -1.08
CA GLY A 297 -12.17 6.63 -1.93
C GLY A 297 -12.32 6.20 -3.38
N VAL A 298 -12.34 7.17 -4.30
CA VAL A 298 -12.33 6.87 -5.74
C VAL A 298 -11.18 7.60 -6.40
N LEU A 299 -10.34 6.87 -7.12
CA LEU A 299 -9.25 7.46 -7.90
C LEU A 299 -9.79 8.02 -9.21
N VAL A 300 -9.40 9.25 -9.54
CA VAL A 300 -9.70 9.91 -10.81
C VAL A 300 -8.43 10.35 -11.52
N CYS A 301 -8.53 10.53 -12.83
CA CYS A 301 -7.48 11.12 -13.64
C CYS A 301 -7.42 12.63 -13.41
N ASP A 302 -6.25 13.19 -13.10
CA ASP A 302 -6.05 14.64 -12.97
C ASP A 302 -6.21 15.40 -14.31
N GLN A 303 -6.11 14.70 -15.44
CA GLN A 303 -6.19 15.30 -16.78
C GLN A 303 -7.62 15.45 -17.32
N CYS A 304 -8.51 14.50 -17.03
CA CYS A 304 -9.88 14.50 -17.55
C CYS A 304 -10.97 14.41 -16.46
N GLY A 305 -10.61 14.14 -15.20
CA GLY A 305 -11.56 14.00 -14.08
C GLY A 305 -12.37 12.70 -14.07
N GLU A 306 -12.19 11.82 -15.06
CA GLU A 306 -12.88 10.53 -15.11
C GLU A 306 -12.38 9.57 -14.01
N THR A 307 -13.29 8.73 -13.51
CA THR A 307 -12.95 7.65 -12.59
C THR A 307 -12.05 6.64 -13.28
N LEU A 308 -10.92 6.34 -12.65
CA LEU A 308 -9.97 5.37 -13.15
C LEU A 308 -10.46 3.94 -12.92
N THR A 309 -10.10 3.06 -13.84
CA THR A 309 -10.16 1.61 -13.64
C THR A 309 -8.81 1.00 -13.99
N GLY A 310 -8.43 -0.09 -13.32
CA GLY A 310 -7.12 -0.70 -13.53
C GLY A 310 -6.81 -1.08 -14.98
N ALA A 311 -7.82 -1.45 -15.79
CA ALA A 311 -7.66 -1.81 -17.19
C ALA A 311 -7.29 -0.61 -18.11
N GLN A 312 -7.60 0.61 -17.68
CA GLN A 312 -7.34 1.84 -18.43
C GLN A 312 -5.96 2.46 -18.11
N ILE A 313 -5.20 1.87 -17.20
CA ILE A 313 -3.91 2.40 -16.75
C ILE A 313 -2.80 1.61 -17.45
N GLU A 314 -1.97 2.33 -18.21
CA GLU A 314 -0.72 1.81 -18.74
C GLU A 314 0.47 2.50 -18.07
N LEU A 315 1.61 1.84 -18.08
CA LEU A 315 2.88 2.49 -17.79
C LEU A 315 3.44 2.96 -19.13
N GLY A 316 3.76 4.25 -19.21
CA GLY A 316 4.41 4.82 -20.39
C GLY A 316 5.80 4.23 -20.61
N SER A 317 6.45 4.62 -21.70
CA SER A 317 7.87 4.42 -21.90
C SER A 317 8.64 5.58 -21.29
N VAL A 318 9.73 5.32 -20.56
CA VAL A 318 10.71 6.37 -20.27
C VAL A 318 11.31 6.81 -21.60
N PRO A 319 11.37 8.12 -21.94
CA PRO A 319 12.10 8.57 -23.12
C PRO A 319 13.54 8.08 -23.02
N SER A 320 13.95 7.19 -23.92
CA SER A 320 15.35 6.79 -24.04
C SER A 320 16.16 8.06 -24.25
N ALA A 321 17.09 8.36 -23.35
CA ALA A 321 18.01 9.48 -23.51
C ALA A 321 18.69 9.30 -24.88
N ALA A 322 18.31 10.14 -25.84
CA ALA A 322 18.84 10.12 -27.19
C ALA A 322 20.37 10.13 -27.12
N GLY A 323 20.98 9.15 -27.78
CA GLY A 323 22.42 8.97 -27.79
C GLY A 323 23.14 10.26 -28.13
N THR A 324 24.01 10.70 -27.23
CA THR A 324 25.09 11.61 -27.55
C THR A 324 25.97 10.90 -28.58
N THR A 325 25.76 11.21 -29.86
CA THR A 325 26.73 10.93 -30.92
C THR A 325 28.07 11.57 -30.51
N PRO A 326 29.19 10.83 -30.48
CA PRO A 326 30.49 11.46 -30.36
C PRO A 326 30.76 12.18 -31.68
N GLU A 327 30.90 13.50 -31.61
CA GLU A 327 31.38 14.32 -32.72
C GLU A 327 32.83 13.91 -33.02
N SER A 328 33.05 13.57 -34.29
CA SER A 328 34.30 13.13 -34.92
C SER A 328 35.34 14.22 -35.05
#